data_AF-A0A7S3B324-F1
#
_entry.id   AF-A0A7S3B324-F1
#
_cell.length_a   1.000
_cell.length_b   1.000
_cell.length_c   1.000
_cell.angle_alpha   90.00
_cell.angle_beta   90.00
_cell.angle_gamma   90.00
#
_symmetry.space_group_name_H-M   'P 1'
#
loop_
_entity.id
_entity.type
_entity.pdbx_description
1 polymer ?
#
loop_
_entity_poly.entity_id
_entity_poly.type
_entity_poly.pdbx_seq_one_letter_code
_entity_poly.pdbx_strand_id
1 'polypeptide(L)'
;MSLARASPPPIWSEPSLSAIATRLERNSHRVRVPNKRQGMLELGIAAMMRQQRQLGSVTVSISECFGHAAFLLGGAAYVFDDILHLRALSVVSGAAAIVFSYFHPVGQPLWLPIRWNAAFMLINLMHIYRCLNERLTSLTPQAQCLYDEVFAVHGLSKADFVQLLRAGTWATFKQGATLAEE
;
A
#
# COMPACT_ATOMS: atom_id res chain seq x y z
N MET A 1 -69.22 -10.94 -82.32
CA MET A 1 -68.04 -10.09 -82.60
C MET A 1 -68.46 -8.63 -82.46
N SER A 2 -68.29 -8.05 -81.26
CA SER A 2 -68.41 -6.61 -81.01
C SER A 2 -67.62 -6.30 -79.72
N LEU A 3 -66.49 -5.62 -79.89
CA LEU A 3 -65.57 -5.23 -78.83
C LEU A 3 -66.10 -3.98 -78.13
N ALA A 4 -66.70 -4.13 -76.95
CA ALA A 4 -67.02 -2.99 -76.08
C ALA A 4 -65.75 -2.50 -75.38
N ARG A 5 -65.27 -1.33 -75.81
CA ARG A 5 -64.07 -0.66 -75.32
C ARG A 5 -64.35 -0.13 -73.90
N ALA A 6 -63.73 -0.71 -72.87
CA ALA A 6 -63.85 -0.23 -71.49
C ALA A 6 -63.13 1.11 -71.33
N SER A 7 -63.84 2.13 -70.82
CA SER A 7 -63.27 3.44 -70.48
C SER A 7 -62.31 3.31 -69.30
N PRO A 8 -61.14 4.00 -69.31
CA PRO A 8 -60.23 3.97 -68.18
C PRO A 8 -60.85 4.66 -66.95
N PRO A 9 -60.58 4.18 -65.72
CA PRO A 9 -61.10 4.80 -64.51
C PRO A 9 -60.45 6.18 -64.28
N PRO A 10 -61.17 7.13 -63.63
CA PRO A 10 -60.64 8.46 -63.34
C PRO A 10 -59.49 8.38 -62.32
N ILE A 11 -58.41 9.10 -62.60
CA ILE A 11 -57.14 9.09 -61.84
C ILE A 11 -57.24 9.81 -60.48
N TRP A 12 -58.37 10.45 -60.16
CA TRP A 12 -58.58 11.21 -58.93
C TRP A 12 -59.78 10.70 -58.14
N SER A 13 -59.64 9.56 -57.47
CA SER A 13 -60.55 9.21 -56.37
C SER A 13 -60.08 9.93 -55.11
N GLU A 14 -60.84 10.91 -54.62
CA GLU A 14 -60.54 11.55 -53.34
C GLU A 14 -60.52 10.49 -52.23
N PRO A 15 -59.46 10.44 -51.40
CA PRO A 15 -59.42 9.52 -50.27
C PRO A 15 -60.53 9.88 -49.27
N SER A 16 -61.35 8.89 -48.90
CA SER A 16 -62.41 9.08 -47.92
C SER A 16 -61.83 9.51 -46.56
N LEU A 17 -62.54 10.38 -45.84
CA LEU A 17 -62.13 10.85 -44.52
C LEU A 17 -61.90 9.70 -43.53
N SER A 18 -62.62 8.59 -43.68
CA SER A 18 -62.40 7.37 -42.90
C SER A 18 -61.05 6.71 -43.20
N ALA A 19 -60.64 6.63 -44.47
CA ALA A 19 -59.34 6.09 -44.85
C ALA A 19 -58.19 6.95 -44.34
N ILE A 20 -58.36 8.28 -44.32
CA ILE A 20 -57.37 9.21 -43.75
C ILE A 20 -57.31 9.06 -42.23
N ALA A 21 -58.47 8.98 -41.55
CA ALA A 21 -58.54 8.80 -40.09
C ALA A 21 -57.88 7.49 -39.64
N THR A 22 -58.17 6.37 -40.31
CA THR A 22 -57.55 5.07 -40.01
C THR A 22 -56.03 5.10 -40.25
N ARG A 23 -55.55 5.88 -41.22
CA ARG A 23 -54.12 6.01 -41.50
C ARG A 23 -53.40 6.87 -40.46
N LEU A 24 -54.07 7.89 -39.92
CA LEU A 24 -53.56 8.72 -38.83
C LEU A 24 -53.52 7.96 -37.51
N GLU A 25 -54.56 7.22 -37.15
CA GLU A 25 -54.55 6.36 -35.95
C GLU A 25 -53.50 5.24 -36.04
N ARG A 26 -53.36 4.62 -37.21
CA ARG A 26 -52.32 3.60 -37.42
C ARG A 26 -50.91 4.15 -37.27
N ASN A 27 -50.69 5.42 -37.65
CA ASN A 27 -49.38 6.06 -37.53
C ASN A 27 -49.15 6.74 -36.17
N SER A 28 -50.19 7.06 -35.38
CA SER A 28 -50.04 7.71 -34.07
C SER A 28 -49.30 6.82 -33.07
N HIS A 29 -49.47 5.49 -33.16
CA HIS A 29 -48.76 4.53 -32.32
C HIS A 29 -47.29 4.31 -32.71
N ARG A 30 -46.86 4.72 -33.92
CA ARG A 30 -45.47 4.54 -34.39
C ARG A 30 -44.54 5.69 -34.02
N VAL A 31 -45.07 6.86 -33.67
CA VAL A 31 -44.25 8.04 -33.33
C VAL A 31 -44.18 8.20 -31.82
N ARG A 32 -43.57 7.23 -31.15
CA ARG A 32 -43.14 7.41 -29.76
C ARG A 32 -41.82 8.19 -29.80
N VAL A 33 -41.93 9.52 -29.83
CA VAL A 33 -40.75 10.40 -29.77
C VAL A 33 -40.04 10.12 -28.45
N PRO A 34 -38.81 9.57 -28.45
CA PRO A 34 -38.13 9.27 -27.20
C PRO A 34 -37.89 10.60 -26.47
N ASN A 35 -38.51 10.74 -25.29
CA ASN A 35 -38.32 11.92 -24.47
C ASN A 35 -36.85 11.97 -24.06
N LYS A 36 -36.13 13.00 -24.51
CA LYS A 36 -34.68 13.17 -24.28
C LYS A 36 -34.33 13.09 -22.79
N ARG A 37 -35.25 13.51 -21.90
CA ARG A 37 -35.09 13.39 -20.44
C ARG A 37 -35.18 11.95 -19.96
N GLN A 38 -36.09 11.13 -20.49
CA GLN A 38 -36.17 9.70 -20.17
C GLN A 38 -34.94 8.94 -20.66
N GLY A 39 -34.48 9.22 -21.88
CA GLY A 39 -33.24 8.62 -22.40
C GLY A 39 -32.01 8.96 -21.55
N MET A 40 -31.92 10.22 -21.08
CA MET A 40 -30.81 10.66 -20.21
C MET A 40 -30.91 10.07 -18.80
N LEU A 41 -32.11 9.90 -18.25
CA LEU A 41 -32.35 9.24 -16.97
C LEU A 41 -31.98 7.76 -17.04
N GLU A 42 -32.40 7.04 -18.09
CA GLU A 42 -32.04 5.64 -18.33
C GLU A 42 -30.52 5.47 -18.52
N LEU A 43 -29.88 6.39 -19.25
CA LEU A 43 -28.42 6.38 -19.41
C LEU A 43 -27.70 6.66 -18.08
N GLY A 44 -28.22 7.60 -17.29
CA GLY A 44 -27.68 7.96 -15.97
C GLY A 44 -27.85 6.83 -14.95
N ILE A 45 -29.01 6.17 -14.94
CA ILE A 45 -29.30 5.01 -14.10
C ILE A 45 -28.44 3.83 -14.55
N ALA A 46 -28.31 3.57 -15.86
CA ALA A 46 -27.44 2.52 -16.37
C ALA A 46 -25.96 2.80 -16.09
N ALA A 47 -25.51 4.06 -16.16
CA ALA A 47 -24.17 4.48 -15.78
C ALA A 47 -23.93 4.33 -14.27
N MET A 48 -24.88 4.76 -13.43
CA MET A 48 -24.85 4.56 -11.99
C MET A 48 -24.86 3.08 -11.62
N MET A 49 -25.68 2.25 -12.25
CA MET A 49 -25.72 0.81 -12.03
C MET A 49 -24.43 0.12 -12.48
N ARG A 50 -23.78 0.59 -13.56
CA ARG A 50 -22.43 0.12 -13.94
C ARG A 50 -21.38 0.52 -12.92
N GLN A 51 -21.47 1.72 -12.36
CA GLN A 51 -20.55 2.22 -11.34
C GLN A 51 -20.76 1.50 -10.00
N GLN A 52 -22.00 1.20 -9.63
CA GLN A 52 -22.34 0.48 -8.40
C GLN A 52 -21.92 -1.00 -8.46
N ARG A 53 -21.89 -1.61 -9.65
CA ARG A 53 -21.42 -2.99 -9.85
C ARG A 53 -19.90 -3.14 -9.70
N GLN A 54 -19.12 -2.05 -9.83
CA GLN A 54 -17.69 -2.06 -9.54
C GLN A 54 -17.33 -1.84 -8.07
N LEU A 55 -18.30 -1.47 -7.22
CA LEU A 55 -18.10 -1.26 -5.78
C LEU A 55 -18.21 -2.55 -4.94
N GLY A 56 -18.47 -3.71 -5.58
CA GLY A 56 -18.89 -4.95 -4.91
C GLY A 56 -17.86 -6.08 -4.86
N SER A 57 -16.59 -5.81 -5.10
CA SER A 57 -15.53 -6.82 -4.96
C SER A 57 -14.25 -6.13 -4.50
N VAL A 58 -14.18 -5.82 -3.20
CA VAL A 58 -12.88 -5.66 -2.54
C VAL A 58 -12.28 -7.06 -2.46
N THR A 59 -11.78 -7.56 -3.59
CA THR A 59 -10.83 -8.66 -3.60
C THR A 59 -9.60 -8.10 -2.91
N VAL A 60 -9.52 -8.31 -1.60
CA VAL A 60 -8.38 -7.90 -0.78
C VAL A 60 -7.16 -8.50 -1.45
N SER A 61 -6.43 -7.65 -2.16
CA SER A 61 -5.29 -8.13 -2.92
C SER A 61 -4.22 -8.51 -1.89
N ILE A 62 -3.44 -9.56 -2.16
CA ILE A 62 -2.35 -9.96 -1.25
C ILE A 62 -1.45 -8.76 -0.95
N SER A 63 -1.22 -7.91 -1.95
CA SER A 63 -0.56 -6.62 -1.82
C SER A 63 -1.22 -5.72 -0.76
N GLU A 64 -2.53 -5.54 -0.80
CA GLU A 64 -3.31 -4.75 0.16
C GLU A 64 -3.19 -5.28 1.60
N CYS A 65 -3.16 -6.60 1.78
CA CYS A 65 -2.83 -7.23 3.06
C CYS A 65 -1.42 -6.85 3.55
N PHE A 66 -0.41 -6.90 2.69
CA PHE A 66 0.95 -6.45 3.03
C PHE A 66 1.00 -4.96 3.36
N GLY A 67 0.22 -4.13 2.67
CA GLY A 67 0.09 -2.70 2.96
C GLY A 67 -0.46 -2.43 4.35
N HIS A 68 -1.60 -3.03 4.70
CA HIS A 68 -2.18 -2.92 6.05
C HIS A 68 -1.26 -3.49 7.12
N ALA A 69 -0.62 -4.63 6.85
CA ALA A 69 0.37 -5.21 7.77
C ALA A 69 1.56 -4.27 8.00
N ALA A 70 2.07 -3.59 6.97
CA ALA A 70 3.16 -2.63 7.10
C ALA A 70 2.79 -1.44 8.00
N PHE A 71 1.59 -0.89 7.87
CA PHE A 71 1.10 0.19 8.73
C PHE A 71 0.88 -0.27 10.18
N LEU A 72 0.31 -1.46 10.38
CA LEU A 72 0.11 -2.02 11.72
C LEU A 72 1.45 -2.34 12.40
N LEU A 73 2.43 -2.89 11.67
CA LEU A 73 3.79 -3.09 12.17
C LEU A 73 4.48 -1.76 12.49
N GLY A 74 4.32 -0.75 11.62
CA GLY A 74 4.86 0.59 11.86
C GLY A 74 4.27 1.22 13.12
N GLY A 75 2.96 1.09 13.33
CA GLY A 75 2.26 1.53 14.54
C GLY A 75 2.70 0.77 15.79
N ALA A 76 2.82 -0.56 15.69
CA ALA A 76 3.30 -1.40 16.78
C ALA A 76 4.75 -1.08 17.18
N ALA A 77 5.56 -0.50 16.27
CA ALA A 77 6.90 -0.03 16.61
C ALA A 77 6.82 1.01 17.74
N TYR A 78 5.86 1.94 17.72
CA TYR A 78 5.68 2.94 18.77
C TYR A 78 5.24 2.40 20.13
N VAL A 79 4.88 1.11 20.24
CA VAL A 79 4.44 0.47 21.47
C VAL A 79 5.59 -0.25 22.20
N PHE A 80 6.67 -0.62 21.50
CA PHE A 80 7.80 -1.30 22.10
C PHE A 80 8.80 -0.30 22.70
N ASP A 81 9.15 -0.45 23.97
CA ASP A 81 10.17 0.39 24.65
C ASP A 81 11.61 -0.04 24.31
N ASP A 82 11.82 -1.30 23.92
CA ASP A 82 13.15 -1.83 23.60
C ASP A 82 13.56 -1.44 22.17
N ILE A 83 14.64 -0.67 22.08
CA ILE A 83 15.19 -0.15 20.82
C ILE A 83 15.47 -1.27 19.80
N LEU A 84 15.76 -2.50 20.23
CA LEU A 84 16.11 -3.58 19.30
C LEU A 84 14.87 -4.16 18.60
N HIS A 85 13.76 -4.31 19.34
CA HIS A 85 12.48 -4.80 18.80
C HIS A 85 11.84 -3.79 17.85
N LEU A 86 11.82 -2.52 18.25
CA LEU A 86 11.45 -1.35 17.44
C LEU A 86 12.10 -1.37 16.05
N ARG A 87 13.42 -1.60 16.03
CA ARG A 87 14.23 -1.58 14.80
C ARG A 87 13.96 -2.81 13.94
N ALA A 88 13.86 -3.99 14.55
CA ALA A 88 13.54 -5.22 13.83
C ALA A 88 12.15 -5.12 13.16
N LEU A 89 11.16 -4.58 13.87
CA LEU A 89 9.82 -4.39 13.33
C LEU A 89 9.80 -3.40 12.16
N SER A 90 10.59 -2.34 12.26
CA SER A 90 10.78 -1.36 11.18
C SER A 90 11.38 -1.98 9.91
N VAL A 91 12.33 -2.91 10.06
CA VAL A 91 12.92 -3.67 8.94
C VAL A 91 11.86 -4.56 8.28
N VAL A 92 11.07 -5.28 9.07
CA VAL A 92 10.00 -6.16 8.56
C VAL A 92 8.91 -5.34 7.86
N SER A 93 8.52 -4.21 8.44
CA SER A 93 7.56 -3.28 7.84
C SER A 93 8.06 -2.72 6.50
N GLY A 94 9.32 -2.27 6.45
CA GLY A 94 9.95 -1.79 5.22
C GLY A 94 10.03 -2.85 4.13
N ALA A 95 10.35 -4.10 4.49
CA ALA A 95 10.35 -5.22 3.56
C ALA A 95 8.94 -5.50 2.99
N ALA A 96 7.92 -5.53 3.85
CA ALA A 96 6.52 -5.67 3.42
C ALA A 96 6.08 -4.52 2.50
N ALA A 97 6.48 -3.28 2.80
CA ALA A 97 6.19 -2.11 1.99
C ALA A 97 6.88 -2.15 0.61
N ILE A 98 8.11 -2.67 0.53
CA ILE A 98 8.81 -2.89 -0.75
C ILE A 98 8.09 -3.93 -1.59
N VAL A 99 7.70 -5.06 -0.99
CA VAL A 99 6.91 -6.13 -1.67
C VAL A 99 5.59 -5.55 -2.19
N PHE A 100 4.87 -4.79 -1.37
CA PHE A 100 3.65 -4.11 -1.80
C PHE A 100 3.88 -3.16 -2.98
N SER A 101 4.90 -2.30 -2.89
CA SER A 101 5.18 -1.27 -3.88
C SER A 101 5.69 -1.84 -5.22
N TYR A 102 6.29 -3.03 -5.18
CA TYR A 102 6.80 -3.73 -6.37
C TYR A 102 5.71 -4.55 -7.08
N PHE A 103 4.88 -5.29 -6.32
CA PHE A 103 3.82 -6.15 -6.88
C PHE A 103 2.46 -5.45 -7.03
N HIS A 104 2.41 -4.13 -6.92
CA HIS A 104 1.17 -3.38 -7.05
C HIS A 104 0.57 -3.57 -8.46
N PRO A 105 -0.65 -4.14 -8.58
CA PRO A 105 -1.23 -4.52 -9.88
C PRO A 105 -1.71 -3.34 -10.74
N VAL A 106 -1.77 -2.12 -10.19
CA VAL A 106 -2.30 -0.93 -10.85
C VAL A 106 -1.20 0.11 -11.07
N GLY A 107 -0.38 -0.09 -12.11
CA GLY A 107 0.57 0.93 -12.59
C GLY A 107 2.05 0.50 -12.57
N GLN A 108 2.92 1.45 -12.94
CA GLN A 108 4.38 1.25 -12.88
C GLN A 108 4.84 1.14 -11.41
N PRO A 109 5.89 0.35 -11.12
CA PRO A 109 6.41 0.22 -9.76
C PRO A 109 6.73 1.60 -9.15
N LEU A 110 6.24 1.84 -7.94
CA LEU A 110 6.53 3.06 -7.21
C LEU A 110 7.97 2.99 -6.66
N TRP A 111 8.94 3.33 -7.51
CA TRP A 111 10.37 3.30 -7.20
C TRP A 111 10.75 4.22 -6.04
N LEU A 112 10.04 5.33 -5.85
CA LEU A 112 10.31 6.30 -4.79
C LEU A 112 10.09 5.69 -3.39
N PRO A 113 8.90 5.13 -3.06
CA PRO A 113 8.68 4.35 -1.84
C PRO A 113 9.69 3.22 -1.62
N ILE A 114 10.05 2.47 -2.67
CA ILE A 114 11.00 1.37 -2.56
C ILE A 114 12.37 1.87 -2.09
N ARG A 115 12.89 2.93 -2.72
CA ARG A 115 14.20 3.50 -2.36
C ARG A 115 14.23 4.03 -0.94
N TRP A 116 13.17 4.71 -0.50
CA TRP A 116 13.09 5.24 0.86
C TRP A 116 12.94 4.14 1.91
N ASN A 117 12.10 3.13 1.67
CA ASN A 117 11.99 1.98 2.57
C ASN A 117 13.31 1.20 2.66
N ALA A 118 14.03 1.04 1.54
CA ALA A 118 15.36 0.44 1.55
C ALA A 118 16.38 1.25 2.36
N ALA A 119 16.38 2.59 2.21
CA ALA A 119 17.27 3.46 2.98
C ALA A 119 16.97 3.40 4.49
N PHE A 120 15.69 3.47 4.88
CA PHE A 120 15.31 3.36 6.29
C PHE A 120 15.59 1.97 6.86
N MET A 121 15.36 0.91 6.09
CA MET A 121 15.71 -0.45 6.49
C MET A 121 17.22 -0.59 6.74
N LEU A 122 18.07 -0.01 5.89
CA LEU A 122 19.52 -0.02 6.08
C LEU A 122 19.95 0.71 7.38
N ILE A 123 19.35 1.86 7.66
CA ILE A 123 19.60 2.61 8.90
C ILE A 123 19.20 1.76 10.13
N ASN A 124 18.01 1.16 10.08
CA ASN A 124 17.54 0.31 11.18
C ASN A 124 18.44 -0.93 11.38
N LEU A 125 18.93 -1.55 10.30
CA LEU A 125 19.90 -2.65 10.37
C LEU A 125 21.23 -2.23 11.01
N MET A 126 21.71 -1.02 10.74
CA MET A 126 22.93 -0.50 11.39
C MET A 126 22.75 -0.34 12.91
N HIS A 127 21.57 0.14 13.35
CA HIS A 127 21.27 0.22 14.78
C HIS A 127 21.14 -1.15 15.45
N ILE A 128 20.48 -2.11 14.78
CA ILE A 128 20.40 -3.50 15.24
C ILE A 128 21.81 -4.08 15.40
N TYR A 129 22.66 -3.90 14.38
CA TYR A 129 24.05 -4.37 14.42
C TYR A 129 24.81 -3.80 15.61
N ARG A 130 24.72 -2.47 15.87
CA ARG A 130 25.40 -1.85 17.02
C ARG A 130 24.92 -2.43 18.35
N CYS A 131 23.61 -2.57 18.53
CA CYS A 131 23.04 -3.07 19.79
C CYS A 131 23.33 -4.57 20.00
N LEU A 132 23.34 -5.38 18.93
CA LEU A 132 23.80 -6.78 19.02
C LEU A 132 25.29 -6.86 19.32
N ASN A 133 26.13 -6.01 18.70
CA ASN A 133 27.56 -6.01 18.95
C ASN A 133 27.86 -5.68 20.43
N GLU A 134 27.15 -4.74 21.02
CA GLU A 134 27.23 -4.45 22.46
C GLU A 134 26.85 -5.65 23.33
N ARG A 135 25.82 -6.42 22.95
CA ARG A 135 25.31 -7.57 23.71
C ARG A 135 26.16 -8.84 23.53
N LEU A 136 26.69 -9.07 22.33
CA LEU A 136 27.46 -10.27 21.97
C LEU A 136 28.94 -10.17 22.39
N THR A 137 29.42 -8.97 22.70
CA THR A 137 30.79 -8.80 23.19
C THR A 137 30.90 -9.37 24.60
N SER A 138 31.35 -10.62 24.65
CA SER A 138 31.54 -11.38 25.90
C SER A 138 32.80 -10.89 26.59
N LEU A 139 32.64 -10.34 27.79
CA LEU A 139 33.75 -9.99 28.67
C LEU A 139 34.19 -11.24 29.45
N THR A 140 35.49 -11.33 29.77
CA THR A 140 35.95 -12.28 30.77
C THR A 140 35.31 -11.95 32.13
N PRO A 141 35.13 -12.92 33.05
CA PRO A 141 34.49 -12.66 34.34
C PRO A 141 35.14 -11.52 35.13
N GLN A 142 36.47 -11.42 35.09
CA GLN A 142 37.24 -10.35 35.73
C GLN A 142 36.98 -8.98 35.10
N ALA A 143 36.93 -8.91 33.77
CA ALA A 143 36.60 -7.68 33.05
C ALA A 143 35.15 -7.26 33.26
N GLN A 144 34.23 -8.22 33.38
CA GLN A 144 32.82 -7.96 33.67
C GLN A 144 32.64 -7.36 35.07
N CYS A 145 33.30 -7.91 36.10
CA CYS A 145 33.29 -7.31 37.45
C CYS A 145 33.83 -5.88 37.47
N LEU A 146 34.97 -5.64 36.81
CA LEU A 146 35.55 -4.31 36.71
C LEU A 146 34.62 -3.32 35.99
N TYR A 147 33.97 -3.76 34.92
CA TYR A 147 32.98 -2.96 34.21
C TYR A 147 31.81 -2.59 35.12
N ASP A 148 31.20 -3.57 35.78
CA ASP A 148 29.98 -3.39 36.57
C ASP A 148 30.25 -2.51 37.81
N GLU A 149 31.41 -2.62 38.44
CA GLU A 149 31.75 -1.87 39.66
C GLU A 149 32.22 -0.43 39.38
N VAL A 150 33.04 -0.23 38.35
CA VAL A 150 33.72 1.06 38.13
C VAL A 150 33.09 1.80 36.96
N PHE A 151 32.95 1.16 35.80
CA PHE A 151 32.67 1.86 34.54
C PHE A 151 31.18 2.00 34.23
N ALA A 152 30.36 1.05 34.67
CA ALA A 152 28.91 1.09 34.49
C ALA A 152 28.28 2.26 35.26
N VAL A 153 28.78 2.54 36.48
CA VAL A 153 28.35 3.67 37.31
C VAL A 153 28.66 5.02 36.64
N HIS A 154 29.73 5.09 35.85
CA HIS A 154 30.12 6.28 35.09
C HIS A 154 29.47 6.38 33.69
N GLY A 155 28.57 5.44 33.35
CA GLY A 155 27.83 5.47 32.08
C GLY A 155 28.64 5.09 30.84
N LEU A 156 29.80 4.44 31.01
CA LEU A 156 30.58 3.97 29.87
C LEU A 156 29.88 2.77 29.22
N SER A 157 29.75 2.77 27.89
CA SER A 157 29.14 1.65 27.19
C SER A 157 30.04 0.40 27.26
N LYS A 158 29.42 -0.79 27.28
CA LYS A 158 30.16 -2.06 27.29
C LYS A 158 31.07 -2.21 26.06
N ALA A 159 30.64 -1.68 24.92
CA ALA A 159 31.43 -1.68 23.68
C ALA A 159 32.68 -0.78 23.79
N ASP A 160 32.56 0.41 24.39
CA ASP A 160 33.70 1.31 24.59
C ASP A 160 34.67 0.75 25.62
N PHE A 161 34.16 0.14 26.69
CA PHE A 161 34.99 -0.57 27.67
C PHE A 161 35.81 -1.70 27.03
N VAL A 162 35.23 -2.45 26.09
CA VAL A 162 35.97 -3.49 25.36
C VAL A 162 37.06 -2.89 24.47
N GLN A 163 36.80 -1.75 23.83
CA GLN A 163 37.84 -1.05 23.08
C GLN A 163 39.00 -0.60 23.98
N LEU A 164 38.70 -0.08 25.18
CA LEU A 164 39.72 0.25 26.18
C LEU A 164 40.50 -0.98 26.62
N LEU A 165 39.82 -2.09 26.89
CA LEU A 165 40.45 -3.35 27.25
C LEU A 165 41.38 -3.91 26.17
N ARG A 166 41.03 -3.71 24.89
CA ARG A 166 41.90 -4.10 23.77
C ARG A 166 43.16 -3.24 23.67
N ALA A 167 43.10 -2.00 24.10
CA ALA A 167 44.26 -1.11 24.14
C ALA A 167 45.11 -1.29 25.41
N GLY A 168 44.52 -1.80 26.48
CA GLY A 168 45.18 -2.04 27.77
C GLY A 168 45.78 -3.43 27.91
N THR A 169 46.73 -3.56 28.84
CA THR A 169 47.29 -4.85 29.26
C THR A 169 47.02 -5.10 30.75
N TRP A 170 46.72 -6.35 31.08
CA TRP A 170 46.60 -6.78 32.46
C TRP A 170 48.00 -7.03 33.05
N ALA A 171 48.36 -6.31 34.09
CA ALA A 171 49.62 -6.49 34.82
C ALA A 171 49.34 -6.70 36.31
N THR A 172 50.04 -7.64 36.93
CA THR A 172 49.95 -7.92 38.38
C THR A 172 51.19 -7.35 39.06
N PHE A 173 50.99 -6.52 40.08
CA PHE A 173 52.07 -5.88 40.82
C PHE A 173 52.12 -6.38 42.26
N LYS A 174 53.32 -6.38 42.84
CA LYS A 174 53.50 -6.66 44.27
C LYS A 174 53.08 -5.45 45.09
N GLN A 175 52.56 -5.70 46.29
CA GLN A 175 52.16 -4.65 47.22
C GLN A 175 53.37 -3.73 47.54
N GLY A 176 53.19 -2.42 47.35
CA GLY A 176 54.26 -1.41 47.50
C GLY A 176 55.00 -1.04 46.21
N ALA A 177 54.64 -1.61 45.05
CA ALA A 177 55.16 -1.15 43.77
C ALA A 177 54.57 0.20 43.35
N THR A 178 55.41 1.13 42.93
CA THR A 178 54.98 2.42 42.36
C THR A 178 54.38 2.20 40.96
N LEU A 179 53.13 2.59 40.77
CA LEU A 179 52.38 2.36 39.51
C LEU A 179 52.48 3.53 38.52
N ALA A 180 52.70 4.74 39.03
CA ALA A 180 52.94 5.94 38.24
C ALA A 180 53.82 6.90 39.06
N GLU A 181 54.78 7.52 38.38
CA GLU A 181 55.56 8.66 38.89
C GLU A 181 54.97 9.92 38.24
N GLU A 182 54.71 10.97 39.04
CA GLU A 182 54.13 12.24 38.55
C GLU A 182 55.13 13.09 37.74
#